data_AF-A0A3D3C114-F1
#
_entry.id   AF-A0A3D3C114-F1
#
_cell.length_a   1.000
_cell.length_b   1.000
_cell.length_c   1.000
_cell.angle_alpha   90.00
_cell.angle_beta   90.00
_cell.angle_gamma   90.00
#
_symmetry.space_group_name_H-M   'P 1'
#
loop_
_entity.id
_entity.type
_entity.pdbx_description
1 polymer ?
#
loop_
_entity_poly.entity_id
_entity_poly.type
_entity_poly.pdbx_seq_one_letter_code
_entity_poly.pdbx_strand_id
1 'polypeptide(L)'
;MTARPHKILTAYSLPFSLSFAALSLLPGLLIAQDHFNPKGFQPSSHTSSLQSALRDSLPFEDERDFEEARRGFIAEPDSRQIIGAAGNIVWDMTRYDFLLTGEDHDSIHPSLQRQATLNMNFGLFEVVPDFLYQVRGFDLANMTLVKSDTGWIIFDTLLTDETAAAAFELATEQLGEFPIKAVVYSHSHIDHFGGVHGIIDETEVTAGEVQVIAPSGFMEEAISENVYAGNAMSRRAALQYGRLIPSSPFGQVDSAIGKGLAAGTTGLIAPSLVIEDDYETHVIDGVTMVFQNTPGTEAPAEMNTWFPEQKVFWAAENITATIHNIYTLRGALVRDALAWSRGINEALYRYGREAEVLVSSHNWPRWGNDRIQQVMRAQRDAYANLNNQVLNLANQGVTINEIHNEYKVPESLQQQWSVRQYHGSEFHNSRAVLNRYLGYWDGNPATLAPLSPTDSAPLYVEMMGGAAAILGKAQELHDGGDYRMAVEILNKLVYAEPQNASAKDLLAAVFEQLGYQYESASMRNVFLAAAQELRNGTGSVPGPRGTSPSLAR
;
A
#
# COMPACT_ATOMS: atom_id res chain seq x y z
N MET A 1 81.62 -24.93 1.64
CA MET A 1 82.03 -24.64 0.25
C MET A 1 81.11 -23.58 -0.33
N THR A 2 81.68 -22.43 -0.70
CA THR A 2 81.26 -21.46 -1.76
C THR A 2 79.76 -21.20 -1.99
N ALA A 3 79.20 -19.98 -2.02
CA ALA A 3 79.67 -18.60 -2.12
C ALA A 3 78.44 -17.68 -1.81
N ARG A 4 78.47 -16.75 -0.84
CA ARG A 4 78.82 -15.30 -0.89
C ARG A 4 77.73 -14.35 -1.47
N PRO A 5 77.70 -13.05 -1.06
CA PRO A 5 76.51 -12.40 -0.45
C PRO A 5 76.21 -10.99 -1.03
N HIS A 6 75.56 -10.12 -0.24
CA HIS A 6 75.50 -8.63 -0.26
C HIS A 6 74.25 -7.99 -0.90
N LYS A 7 73.67 -6.88 -0.38
CA LYS A 7 74.13 -5.87 0.59
C LYS A 7 72.93 -5.06 1.14
N ILE A 8 73.02 -4.71 2.42
CA ILE A 8 72.33 -3.57 3.09
C ILE A 8 73.25 -2.35 2.98
N LEU A 9 72.71 -1.11 2.92
CA LEU A 9 73.25 0.09 3.62
C LEU A 9 72.39 1.36 3.40
N THR A 10 71.89 1.94 4.51
CA THR A 10 71.90 3.37 4.97
C THR A 10 71.58 4.51 3.98
N ALA A 11 70.64 5.44 4.22
CA ALA A 11 70.42 6.46 5.29
C ALA A 11 70.94 7.88 4.93
N TYR A 12 70.26 8.90 5.50
CA TYR A 12 70.38 10.38 5.43
C TYR A 12 69.59 11.07 4.28
N SER A 13 68.91 12.23 4.38
CA SER A 13 68.40 13.15 5.43
C SER A 13 67.83 14.41 4.71
N LEU A 14 66.61 14.94 5.01
CA LEU A 14 66.26 16.31 5.51
C LEU A 14 64.99 16.83 4.75
N PRO A 15 64.29 17.92 5.16
CA PRO A 15 63.81 18.32 6.48
C PRO A 15 62.30 18.71 6.52
N PHE A 16 61.86 19.03 7.74
CA PHE A 16 60.61 19.64 8.20
C PHE A 16 59.96 20.73 7.32
N SER A 17 58.62 20.74 7.32
CA SER A 17 57.80 21.96 7.31
C SER A 17 56.53 21.73 8.13
N LEU A 18 56.38 22.46 9.23
CA LEU A 18 55.16 22.58 10.01
C LEU A 18 54.23 23.58 9.31
N SER A 19 52.98 23.18 9.09
CA SER A 19 51.87 24.12 8.89
C SER A 19 50.71 23.70 9.79
N PHE A 20 50.40 24.56 10.75
CA PHE A 20 49.16 24.56 11.52
C PHE A 20 47.98 24.72 10.55
N ALA A 21 47.03 23.79 10.55
CA ALA A 21 45.72 23.98 9.93
C ALA A 21 44.65 23.90 11.00
N ALA A 22 43.88 24.98 11.11
CA ALA A 22 42.80 25.17 12.05
C ALA A 22 41.70 24.11 11.90
N LEU A 23 41.23 23.59 13.03
CA LEU A 23 40.09 22.70 13.12
C LEU A 23 38.81 23.53 12.90
N SER A 24 38.29 23.55 11.68
CA SER A 24 36.92 24.00 11.39
C SER A 24 35.97 22.82 11.62
N LEU A 25 35.17 22.90 12.68
CA LEU A 25 33.97 22.08 12.88
C LEU A 25 33.02 22.34 11.71
N LEU A 26 32.91 21.39 10.78
CA LEU A 26 31.83 21.32 9.82
C LEU A 26 30.68 20.53 10.45
N PRO A 27 29.45 21.06 10.50
CA PRO A 27 28.28 20.26 10.82
C PRO A 27 28.12 19.19 9.74
N GLY A 28 27.71 17.99 10.15
CA GLY A 28 27.58 16.85 9.25
C GLY A 28 26.72 17.18 8.03
N LEU A 29 27.32 17.06 6.84
CA LEU A 29 26.54 16.89 5.63
C LEU A 29 25.83 15.53 5.74
N LEU A 30 24.53 15.55 6.02
CA LEU A 30 23.65 14.51 5.51
C LEU A 30 23.84 14.50 3.99
N ILE A 31 24.36 13.40 3.46
CA ILE A 31 24.38 13.20 2.01
C ILE A 31 22.93 12.93 1.63
N ALA A 32 22.19 13.98 1.26
CA ALA A 32 20.92 13.81 0.59
C ALA A 32 21.18 12.90 -0.63
N GLN A 33 20.43 11.80 -0.75
CA GLN A 33 20.48 11.02 -1.98
C GLN A 33 20.15 11.94 -3.15
N ASP A 34 20.87 11.82 -4.25
CA ASP A 34 20.57 12.61 -5.45
C ASP A 34 19.17 12.23 -5.98
N HIS A 35 18.44 13.23 -6.46
CA HIS A 35 17.14 12.98 -7.07
C HIS A 35 17.31 12.08 -8.31
N PHE A 36 16.53 11.01 -8.43
CA PHE A 36 16.69 10.01 -9.50
C PHE A 36 16.39 10.54 -10.92
N ASN A 37 15.63 11.63 -11.02
CA ASN A 37 15.42 12.37 -12.26
C ASN A 37 16.23 13.68 -12.25
N PRO A 38 17.04 13.99 -13.28
CA PRO A 38 17.88 15.19 -13.32
C PRO A 38 17.11 16.51 -13.35
N LYS A 39 15.81 16.49 -13.67
CA LYS A 39 14.90 17.64 -13.60
C LYS A 39 14.04 17.65 -12.33
N GLY A 40 14.27 16.72 -11.40
CA GLY A 40 13.47 16.60 -10.19
C GLY A 40 13.77 17.67 -9.15
N PHE A 41 12.75 18.00 -8.38
CA PHE A 41 12.80 19.06 -7.39
C PHE A 41 13.00 18.48 -5.99
N GLN A 42 13.87 19.11 -5.22
CA GLN A 42 13.97 18.85 -3.78
C GLN A 42 12.69 19.33 -3.06
N PRO A 43 12.36 18.81 -1.86
CA PRO A 43 11.29 19.37 -1.07
C PRO A 43 11.51 20.87 -0.85
N SER A 44 10.49 21.67 -1.08
CA SER A 44 10.54 23.11 -0.85
C SER A 44 10.64 23.44 0.64
N SER A 45 10.91 24.70 0.97
CA SER A 45 10.82 25.18 2.36
C SER A 45 9.40 25.01 2.93
N HIS A 46 8.36 25.14 2.11
CA HIS A 46 6.96 24.96 2.52
C HIS A 46 6.65 23.50 2.84
N THR A 47 7.07 22.58 1.96
CA THR A 47 6.95 21.14 2.19
C THR A 47 7.71 20.73 3.45
N SER A 48 8.97 21.14 3.58
CA SER A 48 9.81 20.78 4.74
C SER A 48 9.23 21.32 6.05
N SER A 49 8.69 22.56 6.04
CA SER A 49 8.02 23.14 7.20
C SER A 49 6.76 22.37 7.58
N LEU A 50 5.97 21.91 6.60
CA LEU A 50 4.80 21.07 6.84
C LEU A 50 5.21 19.73 7.49
N GLN A 51 6.24 19.06 6.97
CA GLN A 51 6.71 17.79 7.56
C GLN A 51 7.19 18.00 9.00
N SER A 52 7.92 19.08 9.29
CA SER A 52 8.35 19.41 10.65
C SER A 52 7.15 19.57 11.59
N ALA A 53 6.12 20.33 11.18
CA ALA A 53 4.92 20.51 12.00
C ALA A 53 4.14 19.20 12.23
N LEU A 54 4.17 18.28 11.26
CA LEU A 54 3.56 16.96 11.38
C LEU A 54 4.33 16.04 12.35
N ARG A 55 5.66 16.11 12.36
CA ARG A 55 6.48 15.40 13.37
C ARG A 55 6.17 15.86 14.79
N ASP A 56 5.81 17.12 14.98
CA ASP A 56 5.47 17.69 16.30
C ASP A 56 4.03 17.41 16.75
N SER A 57 3.11 17.08 15.83
CA SER A 57 1.66 17.01 16.12
C SER A 57 1.05 15.61 16.10
N LEU A 58 1.72 14.66 15.46
CA LEU A 58 1.31 13.26 15.43
C LEU A 58 1.95 12.48 16.60
N PRO A 59 1.33 11.38 17.07
CA PRO A 59 1.72 10.71 18.30
C PRO A 59 2.92 9.76 18.10
N PHE A 60 4.06 10.29 17.67
CA PHE A 60 5.28 9.51 17.38
C PHE A 60 5.86 8.82 18.62
N GLU A 61 5.52 9.30 19.82
CA GLU A 61 5.82 8.63 21.09
C GLU A 61 5.10 7.28 21.26
N ASP A 62 4.03 7.01 20.50
CA ASP A 62 3.38 5.69 20.47
C ASP A 62 4.12 4.73 19.53
N GLU A 63 5.10 4.03 20.11
CA GLU A 63 5.94 3.04 19.42
C GLU A 63 5.40 1.61 19.49
N ARG A 64 4.19 1.37 20.03
CA ARG A 64 3.65 0.01 20.23
C ARG A 64 3.62 -0.81 18.94
N ASP A 65 3.35 -0.18 17.79
CA ASP A 65 3.35 -0.87 16.50
C ASP A 65 4.72 -1.46 16.14
N PHE A 66 5.85 -0.85 16.55
CA PHE A 66 7.18 -1.39 16.27
C PHE A 66 7.45 -2.66 17.08
N GLU A 67 6.97 -2.72 18.32
CA GLU A 67 7.02 -3.94 19.14
C GLU A 67 6.11 -5.03 18.55
N GLU A 68 4.87 -4.69 18.24
CA GLU A 68 3.89 -5.60 17.65
C GLU A 68 4.36 -6.15 16.29
N ALA A 69 4.96 -5.31 15.45
CA ALA A 69 5.48 -5.72 14.15
C ALA A 69 6.68 -6.68 14.27
N ARG A 70 7.49 -6.60 15.33
CA ARG A 70 8.65 -7.51 15.51
C ARG A 70 8.33 -8.77 16.30
N ARG A 71 7.21 -8.77 17.03
CA ARG A 71 6.84 -9.87 17.93
C ARG A 71 6.72 -11.19 17.16
N GLY A 72 7.36 -12.22 17.69
CA GLY A 72 7.30 -13.57 17.14
C GLY A 72 8.22 -13.83 15.95
N PHE A 73 9.13 -12.91 15.62
CA PHE A 73 10.09 -13.13 14.53
C PHE A 73 10.86 -14.45 14.69
N ILE A 74 10.86 -15.28 13.65
CA ILE A 74 11.61 -16.54 13.58
C ILE A 74 12.81 -16.40 12.65
N ALA A 75 12.56 -16.03 11.39
CA ALA A 75 13.60 -16.03 10.35
C ALA A 75 13.31 -15.03 9.22
N GLU A 76 14.38 -14.51 8.63
CA GLU A 76 14.37 -13.86 7.31
C GLU A 76 14.75 -14.91 6.24
N PRO A 77 14.36 -14.72 4.96
CA PRO A 77 14.87 -15.57 3.88
C PRO A 77 16.37 -15.38 3.66
N ASP A 78 17.06 -16.44 3.23
CA ASP A 78 18.47 -16.40 2.85
C ASP A 78 18.74 -15.41 1.69
N SER A 79 17.79 -15.27 0.76
CA SER A 79 17.80 -14.27 -0.31
C SER A 79 16.69 -13.24 -0.12
N ARG A 80 17.05 -11.96 -0.14
CA ARG A 80 16.10 -10.83 -0.12
C ARG A 80 15.54 -10.47 -1.51
N GLN A 81 15.80 -11.31 -2.50
CA GLN A 81 15.24 -11.23 -3.85
C GLN A 81 14.62 -12.56 -4.24
N ILE A 82 13.39 -12.51 -4.76
CA ILE A 82 12.67 -13.65 -5.32
C ILE A 82 12.80 -13.55 -6.84
N ILE A 83 13.36 -14.59 -7.44
CA ILE A 83 13.70 -14.64 -8.87
C ILE A 83 12.76 -15.62 -9.58
N GLY A 84 12.15 -15.19 -10.66
CA GLY A 84 11.29 -16.03 -11.49
C GLY A 84 12.08 -17.00 -12.36
N ALA A 85 11.40 -18.00 -12.92
CA ALA A 85 12.03 -19.04 -13.74
C ALA A 85 12.80 -18.50 -14.97
N ALA A 86 12.42 -17.31 -15.48
CA ALA A 86 13.12 -16.64 -16.58
C ALA A 86 14.31 -15.78 -16.14
N GLY A 87 14.67 -15.78 -14.85
CA GLY A 87 15.76 -14.99 -14.27
C GLY A 87 15.41 -13.53 -13.97
N ASN A 88 14.14 -13.12 -14.16
CA ASN A 88 13.66 -11.79 -13.79
C ASN A 88 13.42 -11.68 -12.28
N ILE A 89 13.64 -10.51 -11.71
CA ILE A 89 13.26 -10.20 -10.33
C ILE A 89 11.72 -10.12 -10.25
N VAL A 90 11.13 -11.00 -9.45
CA VAL A 90 9.69 -10.99 -9.14
C VAL A 90 9.41 -10.07 -7.94
N TRP A 91 10.28 -10.14 -6.94
CA TRP A 91 10.23 -9.30 -5.74
C TRP A 91 11.63 -8.97 -5.23
N ASP A 92 11.86 -7.73 -4.80
CA ASP A 92 13.13 -7.26 -4.25
C ASP A 92 12.88 -6.43 -3.01
N MET A 93 13.26 -6.98 -1.86
CA MET A 93 13.10 -6.32 -0.55
C MET A 93 14.18 -5.25 -0.33
N THR A 94 15.34 -5.38 -0.98
CA THR A 94 16.53 -4.52 -0.76
C THR A 94 16.36 -3.11 -1.32
N ARG A 95 15.45 -2.92 -2.30
CA ARG A 95 15.17 -1.61 -2.91
C ARG A 95 14.63 -0.56 -1.93
N TYR A 96 14.32 -0.96 -0.70
CA TYR A 96 13.81 -0.10 0.37
C TYR A 96 14.76 0.07 1.55
N ASP A 97 16.01 -0.43 1.47
CA ASP A 97 16.99 -0.36 2.58
C ASP A 97 17.26 1.08 3.06
N PHE A 98 17.02 2.09 2.21
CA PHE A 98 17.12 3.50 2.60
C PHE A 98 16.17 3.89 3.76
N LEU A 99 15.07 3.15 3.96
CA LEU A 99 14.14 3.38 5.09
C LEU A 99 14.67 2.88 6.43
N LEU A 100 15.78 2.13 6.43
CA LEU A 100 16.39 1.52 7.62
C LEU A 100 17.58 2.32 8.16
N THR A 101 17.91 3.47 7.56
CA THR A 101 19.04 4.32 7.97
C THR A 101 18.76 5.13 9.24
N GLY A 102 17.48 5.27 9.61
CA GLY A 102 17.04 6.14 10.70
C GLY A 102 17.02 7.63 10.33
N GLU A 103 17.21 7.97 9.05
CA GLU A 103 17.16 9.35 8.57
C GLU A 103 15.72 9.81 8.31
N ASP A 104 15.40 11.04 8.70
CA ASP A 104 14.16 11.71 8.31
C ASP A 104 14.28 12.29 6.90
N HIS A 105 13.30 12.03 6.03
CA HIS A 105 13.27 12.56 4.68
C HIS A 105 12.12 13.54 4.49
N ASP A 106 12.40 14.83 4.28
CA ASP A 106 11.34 15.83 4.06
C ASP A 106 10.59 15.67 2.72
N SER A 107 11.15 14.86 1.81
CA SER A 107 10.46 14.39 0.60
C SER A 107 9.46 13.25 0.87
N ILE A 108 9.31 12.78 2.11
CA ILE A 108 8.33 11.76 2.52
C ILE A 108 7.48 12.33 3.66
N HIS A 109 6.16 12.18 3.58
CA HIS A 109 5.30 12.50 4.72
C HIS A 109 5.71 11.67 5.95
N PRO A 110 5.97 12.26 7.12
CA PRO A 110 6.61 11.56 8.25
C PRO A 110 5.78 10.38 8.77
N SER A 111 4.44 10.50 8.76
CA SER A 111 3.57 9.37 9.09
C SER A 111 3.68 8.21 8.09
N LEU A 112 3.82 8.53 6.79
CA LEU A 112 3.98 7.52 5.75
C LEU A 112 5.36 6.87 5.87
N GLN A 113 6.39 7.64 6.20
CA GLN A 113 7.72 7.10 6.46
C GLN A 113 7.70 6.10 7.61
N ARG A 114 7.02 6.41 8.73
CA ARG A 114 6.80 5.46 9.84
C ARG A 114 6.16 4.16 9.35
N GLN A 115 5.07 4.26 8.58
CA GLN A 115 4.39 3.08 8.02
C GLN A 115 5.30 2.29 7.08
N ALA A 116 6.04 2.99 6.23
CA ALA A 116 6.96 2.40 5.27
C ALA A 116 8.11 1.63 5.95
N THR A 117 8.60 2.13 7.09
CA THR A 117 9.60 1.45 7.93
C THR A 117 8.99 0.25 8.67
N LEU A 118 7.76 0.35 9.18
CA LEU A 118 7.08 -0.78 9.82
C LEU A 118 6.87 -1.96 8.85
N ASN A 119 6.51 -1.66 7.60
CA ASN A 119 6.37 -2.65 6.53
C ASN A 119 7.71 -3.27 6.06
N MET A 120 8.86 -2.80 6.55
CA MET A 120 10.16 -3.45 6.33
C MET A 120 10.40 -4.65 7.27
N ASN A 121 9.51 -4.93 8.23
CA ASN A 121 9.60 -6.13 9.08
C ASN A 121 9.08 -7.37 8.31
N PHE A 122 9.83 -7.78 7.30
CA PHE A 122 9.57 -8.99 6.50
C PHE A 122 10.16 -10.25 7.17
N GLY A 123 9.68 -11.42 6.74
CA GLY A 123 10.12 -12.72 7.24
C GLY A 123 8.99 -13.58 7.78
N LEU A 124 9.36 -14.66 8.46
CA LEU A 124 8.47 -15.60 9.13
C LEU A 124 8.28 -15.22 10.60
N PHE A 125 7.03 -15.19 11.04
CA PHE A 125 6.64 -14.82 12.41
C PHE A 125 5.70 -15.87 13.01
N GLU A 126 5.96 -16.27 14.26
CA GLU A 126 5.03 -17.02 15.10
C GLU A 126 4.09 -16.04 15.82
N VAL A 127 2.81 -16.10 15.46
CA VAL A 127 1.79 -15.18 15.99
C VAL A 127 1.08 -15.78 17.20
N VAL A 128 0.75 -17.06 17.11
CA VAL A 128 0.25 -17.89 18.21
C VAL A 128 1.12 -19.14 18.30
N PRO A 129 1.77 -19.38 19.46
CA PRO A 129 2.68 -20.50 19.64
C PRO A 129 2.09 -21.83 19.18
N ASP A 130 2.85 -22.57 18.38
CA ASP A 130 2.49 -23.90 17.85
C ASP A 130 1.20 -23.95 17.01
N PHE A 131 0.59 -22.81 16.65
CA PHE A 131 -0.72 -22.78 15.99
C PHE A 131 -0.78 -21.87 14.77
N LEU A 132 -0.34 -20.61 14.84
CA LEU A 132 -0.53 -19.65 13.75
C LEU A 132 0.75 -18.88 13.47
N TYR A 133 1.15 -18.90 12.21
CA TYR A 133 2.33 -18.24 11.67
C TYR A 133 1.97 -17.31 10.53
N GLN A 134 2.78 -16.29 10.27
CA GLN A 134 2.66 -15.45 9.09
C GLN A 134 4.01 -15.25 8.41
N VAL A 135 4.04 -15.37 7.09
CA VAL A 135 5.11 -14.87 6.26
C VAL A 135 4.69 -13.51 5.71
N ARG A 136 5.51 -12.49 5.97
CA ARG A 136 5.17 -11.09 5.68
C ARG A 136 6.25 -10.43 4.84
N GLY A 137 5.85 -9.47 4.00
CA GLY A 137 6.76 -8.67 3.18
C GLY A 137 7.40 -9.41 2.00
N PHE A 138 6.91 -10.60 1.67
CA PHE A 138 7.25 -11.34 0.44
C PHE A 138 6.45 -10.86 -0.76
N ASP A 139 5.36 -10.14 -0.52
CA ASP A 139 4.51 -9.47 -1.49
C ASP A 139 3.78 -8.30 -0.80
N LEU A 140 2.69 -7.81 -1.41
CA LEU A 140 1.79 -6.83 -0.80
C LEU A 140 1.02 -7.44 0.39
N ALA A 141 0.52 -8.65 0.24
CA ALA A 141 -0.22 -9.41 1.26
C ALA A 141 0.71 -10.27 2.13
N ASN A 142 0.14 -10.78 3.21
CA ASN A 142 0.73 -11.80 4.07
C ASN A 142 0.20 -13.18 3.67
N MET A 143 1.01 -14.22 3.84
CA MET A 143 0.55 -15.61 3.85
C MET A 143 0.42 -16.05 5.31
N THR A 144 -0.74 -16.53 5.72
CA THR A 144 -0.94 -17.07 7.08
C THR A 144 -0.96 -18.59 7.03
N LEU A 145 -0.21 -19.24 7.92
CA LEU A 145 -0.18 -20.70 8.06
C LEU A 145 -0.77 -21.08 9.41
N VAL A 146 -1.83 -21.88 9.40
CA VAL A 146 -2.47 -22.43 10.60
C VAL A 146 -2.16 -23.92 10.70
N LYS A 147 -1.51 -24.32 11.79
CA LYS A 147 -1.17 -25.71 12.08
C LYS A 147 -2.43 -26.48 12.42
N SER A 148 -2.70 -27.53 11.66
CA SER A 148 -3.81 -28.46 11.88
C SER A 148 -3.28 -29.81 12.42
N ASP A 149 -4.16 -30.79 12.61
CA ASP A 149 -3.79 -32.09 13.19
C ASP A 149 -2.74 -32.84 12.35
N THR A 150 -2.83 -32.72 11.03
CA THR A 150 -1.99 -33.48 10.09
C THR A 150 -1.32 -32.62 9.02
N GLY A 151 -1.44 -31.29 9.08
CA GLY A 151 -0.99 -30.42 8.00
C GLY A 151 -1.04 -28.91 8.27
N TRP A 152 -1.14 -28.17 7.17
CA TRP A 152 -1.35 -26.72 7.17
C TRP A 152 -2.72 -26.35 6.57
N ILE A 153 -3.36 -25.35 7.15
CA ILE A 153 -4.41 -24.56 6.51
C ILE A 153 -3.78 -23.20 6.17
N ILE A 154 -3.74 -22.87 4.88
CA ILE A 154 -3.13 -21.63 4.39
C ILE A 154 -4.23 -20.59 4.17
N PHE A 155 -4.09 -19.40 4.72
CA PHE A 155 -4.95 -18.26 4.41
C PHE A 155 -4.19 -17.30 3.52
N ASP A 156 -4.78 -17.05 2.37
CA ASP A 156 -4.28 -16.23 1.27
C ASP A 156 -2.93 -16.71 0.71
N THR A 157 -2.75 -16.54 -0.59
CA THR A 157 -1.63 -17.14 -1.35
C THR A 157 -0.77 -16.11 -2.08
N LEU A 158 -0.74 -14.87 -1.59
CA LEU A 158 0.02 -13.76 -2.19
C LEU A 158 -0.41 -13.49 -3.65
N LEU A 159 0.30 -12.59 -4.34
CA LEU A 159 -0.06 -12.18 -5.70
C LEU A 159 0.45 -13.15 -6.75
N THR A 160 1.63 -13.74 -6.55
CA THR A 160 2.29 -14.55 -7.59
C THR A 160 2.79 -15.88 -7.08
N ASP A 161 2.79 -16.88 -7.95
CA ASP A 161 3.19 -18.25 -7.63
C ASP A 161 4.61 -18.30 -7.05
N GLU A 162 5.52 -17.49 -7.58
CA GLU A 162 6.91 -17.44 -7.11
C GLU A 162 7.02 -16.87 -5.68
N THR A 163 6.21 -15.87 -5.34
CA THR A 163 6.20 -15.33 -3.97
C THR A 163 5.56 -16.31 -2.98
N ALA A 164 4.49 -16.99 -3.38
CA ALA A 164 3.81 -17.98 -2.57
C ALA A 164 4.71 -19.18 -2.29
N ALA A 165 5.39 -19.69 -3.33
CA ALA A 165 6.35 -20.77 -3.22
C ALA A 165 7.50 -20.39 -2.28
N ALA A 166 8.11 -19.21 -2.45
CA ALA A 166 9.20 -18.76 -1.58
C ALA A 166 8.77 -18.56 -0.12
N ALA A 167 7.56 -18.06 0.11
CA ALA A 167 7.01 -17.91 1.46
C ALA A 167 6.78 -19.27 2.13
N PHE A 168 6.18 -20.21 1.40
CA PHE A 168 5.92 -21.56 1.90
C PHE A 168 7.21 -22.37 2.10
N GLU A 169 8.22 -22.18 1.24
CA GLU A 169 9.56 -22.76 1.39
C GLU A 169 10.22 -22.29 2.68
N LEU A 170 10.25 -20.97 2.95
CA LEU A 170 10.78 -20.43 4.22
C LEU A 170 10.05 -21.05 5.43
N ALA A 171 8.73 -21.14 5.39
CA ALA A 171 7.98 -21.77 6.48
C ALA A 171 8.33 -23.26 6.64
N THR A 172 8.47 -23.99 5.54
CA THR A 172 8.82 -25.41 5.52
C THR A 172 10.22 -25.66 6.09
N GLU A 173 11.20 -24.84 5.72
CA GLU A 173 12.57 -24.92 6.23
C GLU A 173 12.65 -24.73 7.76
N GLN A 174 11.86 -23.81 8.30
CA GLN A 174 11.92 -23.45 9.72
C GLN A 174 11.01 -24.31 10.61
N LEU A 175 9.85 -24.70 10.09
CA LEU A 175 8.80 -25.36 10.88
C LEU A 175 8.70 -26.86 10.59
N GLY A 176 9.28 -27.33 9.49
CA GLY A 176 9.18 -28.70 8.99
C GLY A 176 8.17 -28.86 7.85
N GLU A 177 8.31 -29.96 7.13
CA GLU A 177 7.45 -30.29 6.00
C GLU A 177 6.14 -30.92 6.47
N PHE A 178 5.03 -30.25 6.15
CA PHE A 178 3.68 -30.75 6.38
C PHE A 178 2.81 -30.53 5.13
N PRO A 179 1.91 -31.46 4.80
CA PRO A 179 1.01 -31.31 3.67
C PRO A 179 0.00 -30.17 3.90
N ILE A 180 -0.35 -29.46 2.83
CA ILE A 180 -1.48 -28.53 2.86
C ILE A 180 -2.78 -29.33 2.86
N LYS A 181 -3.74 -28.93 3.70
CA LYS A 181 -5.06 -29.57 3.84
C LYS A 181 -6.17 -28.68 3.32
N ALA A 182 -5.99 -27.37 3.48
CA ALA A 182 -6.87 -26.40 2.90
C ALA A 182 -6.16 -25.10 2.56
N VAL A 183 -6.70 -24.40 1.56
CA VAL A 183 -6.39 -23.01 1.23
C VAL A 183 -7.68 -22.22 1.40
N VAL A 184 -7.61 -21.13 2.16
CA VAL A 184 -8.71 -20.19 2.37
C VAL A 184 -8.38 -18.92 1.59
N TYR A 185 -9.20 -18.56 0.62
CA TYR A 185 -9.20 -17.21 0.07
C TYR A 185 -10.11 -16.36 0.93
N SER A 186 -9.54 -15.36 1.58
CA SER A 186 -10.33 -14.46 2.43
C SER A 186 -11.33 -13.63 1.64
N HIS A 187 -10.94 -13.21 0.44
CA HIS A 187 -11.76 -12.37 -0.42
C HIS A 187 -11.28 -12.35 -1.87
N SER A 188 -12.03 -11.67 -2.74
CA SER A 188 -11.90 -11.72 -4.20
C SER A 188 -10.81 -10.82 -4.82
N HIS A 189 -9.76 -10.41 -4.11
CA HIS A 189 -8.63 -9.68 -4.70
C HIS A 189 -7.42 -10.55 -4.99
N ILE A 190 -6.73 -10.23 -6.09
CA ILE A 190 -5.71 -11.08 -6.70
C ILE A 190 -4.45 -11.26 -5.84
N ASP A 191 -4.15 -10.35 -4.93
CA ASP A 191 -3.06 -10.52 -3.96
C ASP A 191 -3.34 -11.54 -2.86
N HIS A 192 -4.54 -12.14 -2.85
CA HIS A 192 -4.95 -13.14 -1.86
C HIS A 192 -5.15 -14.54 -2.46
N PHE A 193 -5.28 -14.67 -3.78
CA PHE A 193 -5.42 -15.96 -4.45
C PHE A 193 -4.39 -16.17 -5.58
N GLY A 194 -3.71 -15.10 -6.00
CA GLY A 194 -2.96 -15.05 -7.24
C GLY A 194 -1.78 -16.00 -7.31
N GLY A 195 -1.15 -16.32 -6.18
CA GLY A 195 -0.02 -17.24 -6.10
C GLY A 195 -0.38 -18.69 -5.75
N VAL A 196 -1.65 -19.08 -5.87
CA VAL A 196 -2.09 -20.42 -5.42
C VAL A 196 -1.36 -21.59 -6.09
N HIS A 197 -0.97 -21.48 -7.36
CA HIS A 197 -0.25 -22.56 -8.04
C HIS A 197 1.21 -22.70 -7.58
N GLY A 198 1.71 -21.73 -6.81
CA GLY A 198 3.01 -21.83 -6.14
C GLY A 198 3.04 -22.84 -5.00
N ILE A 199 1.88 -23.25 -4.47
CA ILE A 199 1.81 -24.11 -3.27
C ILE A 199 0.92 -25.35 -3.42
N ILE A 200 -0.05 -25.35 -4.34
CA ILE A 200 -0.93 -26.51 -4.61
C ILE A 200 -1.26 -26.65 -6.11
N ASP A 201 -1.67 -27.85 -6.52
CA ASP A 201 -2.15 -28.17 -7.86
C ASP A 201 -3.68 -28.41 -7.90
N GLU A 202 -4.32 -28.08 -9.03
CA GLU A 202 -5.76 -28.29 -9.23
C GLU A 202 -6.17 -29.78 -9.11
N THR A 203 -5.24 -30.70 -9.40
CA THR A 203 -5.45 -32.15 -9.24
C THR A 203 -5.59 -32.59 -7.79
N GLU A 204 -4.88 -31.96 -6.85
CA GLU A 204 -5.00 -32.23 -5.40
C GLU A 204 -6.41 -31.82 -4.90
N VAL A 205 -6.93 -30.72 -5.42
CA VAL A 205 -8.29 -30.25 -5.12
C VAL A 205 -9.35 -31.17 -5.72
N THR A 206 -9.16 -31.59 -6.97
CA THR A 206 -10.07 -32.52 -7.65
C THR A 206 -10.08 -33.91 -7.00
N ALA A 207 -8.93 -34.35 -6.47
CA ALA A 207 -8.80 -35.60 -5.73
C ALA A 207 -9.40 -35.53 -4.31
N GLY A 208 -9.72 -34.32 -3.82
CA GLY A 208 -10.21 -34.09 -2.46
C GLY A 208 -9.13 -34.17 -1.39
N GLU A 209 -7.86 -34.04 -1.78
CA GLU A 209 -6.71 -34.04 -0.86
C GLU A 209 -6.51 -32.66 -0.22
N VAL A 210 -6.84 -31.60 -0.96
CA VAL A 210 -6.83 -30.20 -0.51
C VAL A 210 -8.20 -29.57 -0.74
N GLN A 211 -8.73 -28.84 0.25
CA GLN A 211 -9.93 -28.03 0.08
C GLN A 211 -9.56 -26.58 -0.23
N VAL A 212 -10.16 -25.99 -1.26
CA VAL A 212 -10.12 -24.53 -1.49
C VAL A 212 -11.42 -23.93 -0.99
N ILE A 213 -11.35 -22.99 -0.04
CA ILE A 213 -12.48 -22.40 0.68
C ILE A 213 -12.55 -20.90 0.35
N ALA A 214 -13.72 -20.38 0.02
CA ALA A 214 -13.90 -18.96 -0.31
C ALA A 214 -15.30 -18.44 0.09
N PRO A 215 -15.50 -17.12 0.23
CA PRO A 215 -16.81 -16.54 0.51
C PRO A 215 -17.77 -16.67 -0.69
N SER A 216 -19.07 -16.62 -0.43
CA SER A 216 -20.11 -16.52 -1.45
C SER A 216 -19.82 -15.37 -2.43
N GLY A 217 -20.01 -15.61 -3.73
CA GLY A 217 -19.76 -14.62 -4.78
C GLY A 217 -18.30 -14.47 -5.22
N PHE A 218 -17.34 -15.17 -4.59
CA PHE A 218 -15.91 -15.04 -4.88
C PHE A 218 -15.56 -15.14 -6.38
N MET A 219 -16.04 -16.19 -7.09
CA MET A 219 -15.68 -16.41 -8.49
C MET A 219 -16.22 -15.31 -9.42
N GLU A 220 -17.43 -14.81 -9.16
CA GLU A 220 -18.02 -13.73 -9.96
C GLU A 220 -17.18 -12.46 -9.84
N GLU A 221 -16.77 -12.11 -8.62
CA GLU A 221 -16.12 -10.85 -8.32
C GLU A 221 -14.62 -10.86 -8.65
N ALA A 222 -13.95 -12.01 -8.47
CA ALA A 222 -12.57 -12.18 -8.91
C ALA A 222 -12.41 -12.01 -10.44
N ILE A 223 -13.44 -12.35 -11.21
CA ILE A 223 -13.45 -12.19 -12.68
C ILE A 223 -13.92 -10.79 -13.08
N SER A 224 -15.05 -10.32 -12.51
CA SER A 224 -15.70 -9.06 -12.90
C SER A 224 -14.73 -7.87 -12.80
N GLU A 225 -13.96 -7.81 -11.71
CA GLU A 225 -13.05 -6.71 -11.41
C GLU A 225 -11.82 -6.71 -12.33
N ASN A 226 -11.31 -7.87 -12.70
CA ASN A 226 -10.05 -7.98 -13.45
C ASN A 226 -10.26 -7.98 -14.98
N VAL A 227 -11.44 -8.34 -15.48
CA VAL A 227 -11.68 -8.54 -16.92
C VAL A 227 -12.36 -7.34 -17.58
N TYR A 228 -13.51 -6.87 -17.10
CA TYR A 228 -14.36 -5.93 -17.87
C TYR A 228 -13.73 -4.56 -18.11
N ALA A 229 -13.00 -4.04 -17.11
CA ALA A 229 -12.24 -2.79 -17.21
C ALA A 229 -10.73 -3.00 -17.05
N GLY A 230 -10.26 -4.25 -17.25
CA GLY A 230 -8.91 -4.70 -16.88
C GLY A 230 -7.77 -3.88 -17.44
N ASN A 231 -7.83 -3.45 -18.71
CA ASN A 231 -6.79 -2.62 -19.33
C ASN A 231 -6.71 -1.21 -18.69
N ALA A 232 -7.86 -0.57 -18.48
CA ALA A 232 -7.92 0.75 -17.87
C ALA A 232 -7.47 0.70 -16.40
N MET A 233 -7.93 -0.32 -15.66
CA MET A 233 -7.56 -0.55 -14.27
C MET A 233 -6.07 -0.86 -14.11
N SER A 234 -5.50 -1.71 -14.96
CA SER A 234 -4.08 -2.06 -14.92
C SER A 234 -3.17 -0.86 -15.21
N ARG A 235 -3.54 -0.03 -16.20
CA ARG A 235 -2.81 1.21 -16.49
C ARG A 235 -2.84 2.19 -15.32
N ARG A 236 -4.00 2.36 -14.67
CA ARG A 236 -4.15 3.25 -13.51
C ARG A 236 -3.48 2.68 -12.25
N ALA A 237 -3.50 1.35 -12.07
CA ALA A 237 -2.77 0.68 -11.01
C ALA A 237 -1.26 0.94 -11.09
N ALA A 238 -0.69 1.07 -12.29
CA ALA A 238 0.72 1.44 -12.44
C ALA A 238 1.06 2.80 -11.81
N LEU A 239 0.11 3.75 -11.82
CA LEU A 239 0.24 5.03 -11.11
C LEU A 239 0.05 4.85 -9.60
N GLN A 240 -1.03 4.21 -9.17
CA GLN A 240 -1.35 4.01 -7.74
C GLN A 240 -0.23 3.29 -6.97
N TYR A 241 0.36 2.26 -7.56
CA TYR A 241 1.41 1.46 -6.93
C TYR A 241 2.83 1.92 -7.31
N GLY A 242 2.96 3.05 -8.02
CA GLY A 242 4.26 3.64 -8.34
C GLY A 242 5.16 2.74 -9.19
N ARG A 243 4.61 1.88 -10.05
CA ARG A 243 5.40 0.94 -10.88
C ARG A 243 6.32 1.63 -11.91
N LEU A 244 6.12 2.92 -12.12
CA LEU A 244 6.85 3.74 -13.10
C LEU A 244 7.93 4.63 -12.48
N ILE A 245 8.13 4.54 -11.17
CA ILE A 245 9.13 5.34 -10.44
C ILE A 245 10.02 4.41 -9.60
N PRO A 246 11.31 4.73 -9.41
CA PRO A 246 12.19 3.91 -8.58
C PRO A 246 11.81 4.03 -7.10
N SER A 247 12.20 3.02 -6.32
CA SER A 247 12.15 3.09 -4.86
C SER A 247 13.29 3.99 -4.37
N SER A 248 12.94 5.10 -3.70
CA SER A 248 13.88 6.09 -3.16
C SER A 248 13.13 7.11 -2.30
N PRO A 249 13.82 7.98 -1.53
CA PRO A 249 13.17 9.07 -0.80
C PRO A 249 12.31 10.00 -1.66
N PHE A 250 12.64 10.15 -2.95
CA PHE A 250 11.88 10.99 -3.89
C PHE A 250 10.86 10.21 -4.73
N GLY A 251 10.82 8.89 -4.60
CA GLY A 251 10.03 7.99 -5.44
C GLY A 251 9.02 7.18 -4.63
N GLN A 252 8.81 5.94 -5.03
CA GLN A 252 7.90 5.02 -4.34
C GLN A 252 8.56 4.55 -3.04
N VAL A 253 7.83 4.66 -1.93
CA VAL A 253 8.35 4.33 -0.60
C VAL A 253 7.59 3.18 0.05
N ASP A 254 6.30 3.04 -0.29
CA ASP A 254 5.40 2.05 0.27
C ASP A 254 4.11 1.92 -0.55
N SER A 255 3.27 0.94 -0.20
CA SER A 255 1.87 0.81 -0.65
C SER A 255 0.89 0.66 0.52
N ALA A 256 1.30 1.10 1.72
CA ALA A 256 0.56 1.17 2.98
C ALA A 256 0.26 -0.18 3.65
N ILE A 257 -0.48 -1.05 2.97
CA ILE A 257 -0.82 -2.40 3.45
C ILE A 257 0.34 -3.39 3.26
N GLY A 258 1.34 -2.99 2.47
CA GLY A 258 2.64 -3.64 2.30
C GLY A 258 3.56 -2.76 1.44
N LYS A 259 4.76 -3.25 1.11
CA LYS A 259 5.76 -2.45 0.39
C LYS A 259 5.34 -2.12 -1.05
N GLY A 260 4.67 -3.05 -1.72
CA GLY A 260 4.35 -2.97 -3.13
C GLY A 260 3.95 -4.33 -3.67
N LEU A 261 3.67 -4.39 -4.96
CA LEU A 261 3.20 -5.61 -5.62
C LEU A 261 4.35 -6.35 -6.30
N ALA A 262 4.39 -7.67 -6.13
CA ALA A 262 5.25 -8.53 -6.92
C ALA A 262 4.90 -8.51 -8.44
N ALA A 263 5.84 -9.01 -9.25
CA ALA A 263 5.73 -9.04 -10.71
C ALA A 263 6.13 -10.42 -11.25
N GLY A 264 5.20 -11.36 -11.17
CA GLY A 264 5.41 -12.77 -11.52
C GLY A 264 4.15 -13.41 -12.12
N THR A 265 4.08 -14.72 -12.00
CA THR A 265 3.00 -15.54 -12.56
C THR A 265 1.78 -15.52 -11.64
N THR A 266 0.60 -15.25 -12.19
CA THR A 266 -0.65 -15.21 -11.40
C THR A 266 -1.64 -16.25 -11.91
N GLY A 267 -2.35 -16.91 -11.01
CA GLY A 267 -3.42 -17.83 -11.34
C GLY A 267 -4.53 -17.90 -10.30
N LEU A 268 -5.39 -18.89 -10.46
CA LEU A 268 -6.57 -19.11 -9.63
C LEU A 268 -6.97 -20.58 -9.73
N ILE A 269 -7.25 -21.20 -8.59
CA ILE A 269 -7.92 -22.49 -8.49
C ILE A 269 -9.31 -22.23 -7.91
N ALA A 270 -10.35 -22.75 -8.56
CA ALA A 270 -11.73 -22.51 -8.13
C ALA A 270 -12.01 -23.10 -6.73
N PRO A 271 -12.82 -22.43 -5.89
CA PRO A 271 -13.20 -22.96 -4.59
C PRO A 271 -13.95 -24.28 -4.70
N SER A 272 -13.55 -25.25 -3.87
CA SER A 272 -14.27 -26.53 -3.66
C SER A 272 -15.33 -26.44 -2.57
N LEU A 273 -15.22 -25.45 -1.68
CA LEU A 273 -16.17 -25.13 -0.62
C LEU A 273 -16.43 -23.62 -0.64
N VAL A 274 -17.71 -23.26 -0.65
CA VAL A 274 -18.16 -21.87 -0.57
C VAL A 274 -18.86 -21.67 0.76
N ILE A 275 -18.52 -20.59 1.47
CA ILE A 275 -19.21 -20.16 2.68
C ILE A 275 -20.41 -19.31 2.25
N GLU A 276 -21.62 -19.83 2.41
CA GLU A 276 -22.88 -19.27 1.88
C GLU A 276 -23.62 -18.42 2.92
N ASP A 277 -23.75 -18.90 4.15
CA ASP A 277 -24.47 -18.20 5.22
C ASP A 277 -23.64 -17.03 5.80
N ASP A 278 -24.31 -16.07 6.45
CA ASP A 278 -23.64 -14.96 7.14
C ASP A 278 -22.59 -15.46 8.15
N TYR A 279 -22.86 -16.61 8.76
CA TYR A 279 -21.99 -17.26 9.74
C TYR A 279 -22.02 -18.78 9.53
N GLU A 280 -20.87 -19.38 9.28
CA GLU A 280 -20.74 -20.84 9.16
C GLU A 280 -19.61 -21.37 10.03
N THR A 281 -19.77 -22.57 10.56
CA THR A 281 -18.72 -23.25 11.32
C THR A 281 -18.32 -24.52 10.60
N HIS A 282 -17.03 -24.65 10.33
CA HIS A 282 -16.43 -25.85 9.74
C HIS A 282 -15.27 -26.33 10.61
N VAL A 283 -15.05 -27.64 10.62
CA VAL A 283 -13.86 -28.25 11.22
C VAL A 283 -13.02 -28.82 10.09
N ILE A 284 -11.84 -28.24 9.87
CA ILE A 284 -10.93 -28.62 8.80
C ILE A 284 -9.67 -29.18 9.46
N ASP A 285 -9.41 -30.47 9.22
CA ASP A 285 -8.26 -31.20 9.80
C ASP A 285 -8.04 -30.94 11.30
N GLY A 286 -9.13 -30.98 12.08
CA GLY A 286 -9.10 -30.78 13.54
C GLY A 286 -9.21 -29.34 14.03
N VAL A 287 -9.16 -28.34 13.14
CA VAL A 287 -9.27 -26.92 13.50
C VAL A 287 -10.70 -26.43 13.31
N THR A 288 -11.33 -25.96 14.39
CA THR A 288 -12.64 -25.27 14.32
C THR A 288 -12.46 -23.86 13.78
N MET A 289 -13.19 -23.52 12.71
CA MET A 289 -13.21 -22.19 12.11
C MET A 289 -14.64 -21.70 12.01
N VAL A 290 -14.90 -20.51 12.55
CA VAL A 290 -16.16 -19.79 12.39
C VAL A 290 -15.96 -18.67 11.38
N PHE A 291 -16.50 -18.85 10.19
CA PHE A 291 -16.47 -17.84 9.13
C PHE A 291 -17.57 -16.81 9.35
N GLN A 292 -17.28 -15.55 9.05
CA GLN A 292 -18.25 -14.46 9.02
C GLN A 292 -18.17 -13.80 7.65
N ASN A 293 -19.17 -14.00 6.79
CA ASN A 293 -19.27 -13.28 5.53
C ASN A 293 -19.49 -11.78 5.80
N THR A 294 -18.73 -10.93 5.11
CA THR A 294 -18.79 -9.47 5.18
C THR A 294 -18.79 -8.85 3.78
N PRO A 295 -19.81 -9.15 2.94
CA PRO A 295 -19.84 -8.68 1.57
C PRO A 295 -19.97 -7.16 1.46
N GLY A 296 -19.31 -6.57 0.46
CA GLY A 296 -19.37 -5.14 0.16
C GLY A 296 -18.53 -4.25 1.08
N THR A 297 -17.62 -4.85 1.84
CA THR A 297 -16.67 -4.17 2.73
C THR A 297 -15.37 -3.82 1.99
N GLU A 298 -14.25 -4.51 2.23
CA GLU A 298 -13.04 -4.34 1.42
C GLU A 298 -13.28 -4.91 0.03
N ALA A 299 -13.85 -6.11 -0.07
CA ALA A 299 -14.27 -6.69 -1.34
C ALA A 299 -15.79 -6.91 -1.41
N PRO A 300 -16.35 -7.05 -2.63
CA PRO A 300 -17.73 -7.50 -2.79
C PRO A 300 -17.97 -8.88 -2.16
N ALA A 301 -17.00 -9.79 -2.25
CA ALA A 301 -17.00 -11.11 -1.60
C ALA A 301 -15.81 -11.22 -0.65
N GLU A 302 -16.06 -11.22 0.66
CA GLU A 302 -15.06 -11.24 1.73
C GLU A 302 -15.61 -11.90 2.98
N MET A 303 -14.74 -12.56 3.75
CA MET A 303 -15.10 -13.15 5.05
C MET A 303 -13.98 -13.06 6.08
N ASN A 304 -14.35 -12.81 7.34
CA ASN A 304 -13.46 -12.97 8.50
C ASN A 304 -13.47 -14.43 8.99
N THR A 305 -12.52 -14.78 9.84
CA THR A 305 -12.46 -16.10 10.50
C THR A 305 -12.15 -15.97 11.99
N TRP A 306 -12.92 -16.68 12.81
CA TRP A 306 -12.72 -16.80 14.25
C TRP A 306 -12.30 -18.22 14.61
N PHE A 307 -11.21 -18.34 15.37
CA PHE A 307 -10.71 -19.60 15.93
C PHE A 307 -11.03 -19.63 17.43
N PRO A 308 -12.12 -20.30 17.85
CA PRO A 308 -12.64 -20.18 19.20
C PRO A 308 -11.69 -20.74 20.27
N GLU A 309 -11.01 -21.85 19.99
CA GLU A 309 -10.14 -22.52 20.96
C GLU A 309 -8.89 -21.68 21.27
N GLN A 310 -8.32 -21.02 20.27
CA GLN A 310 -7.12 -20.18 20.39
C GLN A 310 -7.45 -18.70 20.60
N LYS A 311 -8.75 -18.35 20.53
CA LYS A 311 -9.27 -16.98 20.64
C LYS A 311 -8.60 -16.00 19.68
N VAL A 312 -8.41 -16.44 18.44
CA VAL A 312 -7.82 -15.64 17.38
C VAL A 312 -8.92 -15.13 16.46
N PHE A 313 -8.96 -13.81 16.27
CA PHE A 313 -9.79 -13.20 15.25
C PHE A 313 -8.92 -12.82 14.04
N TRP A 314 -9.13 -13.52 12.93
CA TRP A 314 -8.50 -13.24 11.66
C TRP A 314 -9.45 -12.37 10.82
N ALA A 315 -9.10 -11.10 10.67
CA ALA A 315 -10.01 -10.03 10.23
C ALA A 315 -9.94 -9.74 8.73
N ALA A 316 -9.51 -10.71 7.92
CA ALA A 316 -9.31 -10.53 6.48
C ALA A 316 -8.59 -9.22 6.18
N GLU A 317 -9.18 -8.39 5.31
CA GLU A 317 -8.71 -7.05 5.05
C GLU A 317 -9.65 -5.96 5.60
N ASN A 318 -10.74 -6.38 6.26
CA ASN A 318 -11.65 -5.50 6.99
C ASN A 318 -10.95 -4.62 8.04
N ILE A 319 -9.93 -5.15 8.72
CA ILE A 319 -9.17 -4.44 9.75
C ILE A 319 -7.68 -4.58 9.46
N THR A 320 -7.03 -3.50 9.05
CA THR A 320 -5.57 -3.43 8.81
C THR A 320 -4.97 -2.27 9.61
N ALA A 321 -3.68 -1.96 9.42
CA ALA A 321 -3.00 -0.86 10.12
C ALA A 321 -3.23 0.51 9.45
N THR A 322 -4.32 0.69 8.73
CA THR A 322 -4.68 1.90 7.98
C THR A 322 -6.20 1.97 7.79
N ILE A 323 -6.72 3.16 7.48
CA ILE A 323 -8.00 3.25 6.76
C ILE A 323 -7.79 2.85 5.32
N HIS A 324 -8.65 1.95 4.86
CA HIS A 324 -8.58 1.39 3.52
C HIS A 324 -9.33 2.26 2.52
N ASN A 325 -9.27 1.86 1.26
CA ASN A 325 -10.03 2.46 0.18
C ASN A 325 -11.52 2.14 0.32
N ILE A 326 -12.34 3.20 0.36
CA ILE A 326 -13.74 3.13 -0.06
C ILE A 326 -13.82 3.18 -1.59
N TYR A 327 -12.84 3.82 -2.22
CA TYR A 327 -12.60 3.76 -3.65
C TYR A 327 -11.10 3.71 -3.93
N THR A 328 -10.68 2.67 -4.63
CA THR A 328 -9.28 2.52 -5.04
C THR A 328 -9.00 3.36 -6.30
N LEU A 329 -7.87 4.08 -6.32
CA LEU A 329 -7.54 5.01 -7.42
C LEU A 329 -7.32 4.30 -8.77
N ARG A 330 -7.00 3.00 -8.77
CA ARG A 330 -6.94 2.16 -9.98
C ARG A 330 -8.29 2.05 -10.68
N GLY A 331 -9.38 2.30 -9.96
CA GLY A 331 -10.76 2.18 -10.43
C GLY A 331 -11.34 0.84 -10.02
N ALA A 332 -12.50 0.90 -9.36
CA ALA A 332 -13.37 -0.21 -9.00
C ALA A 332 -14.77 0.36 -8.70
N LEU A 333 -15.73 -0.51 -8.36
CA LEU A 333 -16.97 -0.07 -7.74
C LEU A 333 -16.68 0.58 -6.38
N VAL A 334 -17.55 1.52 -5.97
CA VAL A 334 -17.42 2.17 -4.65
C VAL A 334 -17.95 1.23 -3.57
N ARG A 335 -17.11 0.96 -2.57
CA ARG A 335 -17.40 0.12 -1.40
C ARG A 335 -18.34 0.81 -0.42
N ASP A 336 -18.94 0.05 0.50
CA ASP A 336 -19.89 0.60 1.47
C ASP A 336 -19.24 0.82 2.85
N ALA A 337 -18.82 2.06 3.10
CA ALA A 337 -18.22 2.44 4.39
C ALA A 337 -19.15 2.16 5.60
N LEU A 338 -20.47 2.27 5.42
CA LEU A 338 -21.42 2.01 6.51
C LEU A 338 -21.57 0.50 6.77
N ALA A 339 -21.67 -0.30 5.71
CA ALA A 339 -21.69 -1.76 5.84
C ALA A 339 -20.39 -2.27 6.50
N TRP A 340 -19.24 -1.71 6.10
CA TRP A 340 -17.94 -2.02 6.67
C TRP A 340 -17.87 -1.72 8.17
N SER A 341 -18.29 -0.54 8.58
CA SER A 341 -18.40 -0.20 10.00
C SER A 341 -19.30 -1.17 10.77
N ARG A 342 -20.45 -1.56 10.21
CA ARG A 342 -21.36 -2.52 10.83
C ARG A 342 -20.74 -3.91 10.96
N GLY A 343 -20.07 -4.40 9.92
CA GLY A 343 -19.37 -5.70 9.95
C GLY A 343 -18.31 -5.76 11.04
N ILE A 344 -17.49 -4.71 11.18
CA ILE A 344 -16.51 -4.59 12.27
C ILE A 344 -17.21 -4.52 13.62
N ASN A 345 -18.33 -3.79 13.73
CA ASN A 345 -19.07 -3.69 14.98
C ASN A 345 -19.65 -5.05 15.40
N GLU A 346 -20.20 -5.82 14.47
CA GLU A 346 -20.68 -7.17 14.74
C GLU A 346 -19.53 -8.09 15.19
N ALA A 347 -18.41 -8.08 14.49
CA ALA A 347 -17.21 -8.83 14.87
C ALA A 347 -16.68 -8.44 16.26
N LEU A 348 -16.69 -7.15 16.59
CA LEU A 348 -16.27 -6.65 17.90
C LEU A 348 -17.11 -7.25 19.03
N TYR A 349 -18.44 -7.29 18.88
CA TYR A 349 -19.32 -7.80 19.93
C TYR A 349 -19.40 -9.32 19.97
N ARG A 350 -19.21 -10.01 18.84
CA ARG A 350 -19.21 -11.48 18.77
C ARG A 350 -17.88 -12.10 19.20
N TYR A 351 -16.76 -11.52 18.76
CA TYR A 351 -15.42 -12.12 18.87
C TYR A 351 -14.45 -11.21 19.61
N GLY A 352 -14.45 -9.90 19.30
CA GLY A 352 -13.48 -8.94 19.85
C GLY A 352 -13.49 -8.81 21.38
N ARG A 353 -14.60 -9.17 22.04
CA ARG A 353 -14.69 -9.20 23.52
C ARG A 353 -13.91 -10.34 24.17
N GLU A 354 -13.60 -11.38 23.42
CA GLU A 354 -12.91 -12.59 23.91
C GLU A 354 -11.57 -12.81 23.19
N ALA A 355 -11.34 -12.17 22.04
CA ALA A 355 -10.11 -12.28 21.27
C ALA A 355 -8.87 -11.93 22.10
N GLU A 356 -7.87 -12.80 22.02
CA GLU A 356 -6.54 -12.60 22.61
C GLU A 356 -5.52 -12.15 21.56
N VAL A 357 -5.78 -12.48 20.28
CA VAL A 357 -4.99 -12.05 19.12
C VAL A 357 -5.91 -11.62 17.97
N LEU A 358 -5.60 -10.49 17.35
CA LEU A 358 -6.18 -10.02 16.08
C LEU A 358 -5.10 -10.10 15.01
N VAL A 359 -5.41 -10.77 13.89
CA VAL A 359 -4.52 -11.01 12.76
C VAL A 359 -5.25 -10.60 11.48
N SER A 360 -4.53 -10.22 10.43
CA SER A 360 -5.12 -9.77 9.16
C SER A 360 -4.29 -10.24 7.97
N SER A 361 -4.86 -10.13 6.76
CA SER A 361 -4.19 -10.46 5.49
C SER A 361 -3.05 -9.49 5.14
N HIS A 362 -2.96 -8.34 5.81
CA HIS A 362 -1.89 -7.35 5.65
C HIS A 362 -1.36 -6.84 6.99
N ASN A 363 -0.22 -6.14 6.95
CA ASN A 363 0.46 -5.53 8.09
C ASN A 363 0.81 -6.54 9.20
N TRP A 364 0.63 -6.20 10.48
CA TRP A 364 1.07 -7.01 11.62
C TRP A 364 -0.04 -7.18 12.69
N PRO A 365 0.01 -8.26 13.50
CA PRO A 365 -1.05 -8.57 14.47
C PRO A 365 -1.15 -7.58 15.65
N ARG A 366 -2.21 -7.75 16.46
CA ARG A 366 -2.42 -7.07 17.75
C ARG A 366 -2.67 -8.11 18.83
N TRP A 367 -2.09 -7.93 20.01
CA TRP A 367 -2.23 -8.85 21.14
C TRP A 367 -2.82 -8.17 22.36
N GLY A 368 -3.59 -8.93 23.13
CA GLY A 368 -4.23 -8.47 24.35
C GLY A 368 -5.58 -7.82 24.06
N ASN A 369 -6.59 -8.24 24.82
CA ASN A 369 -7.99 -7.93 24.52
C ASN A 369 -8.29 -6.42 24.51
N ASP A 370 -7.70 -5.63 25.42
CA ASP A 370 -7.90 -4.18 25.45
C ASP A 370 -7.37 -3.50 24.19
N ARG A 371 -6.18 -3.91 23.72
CA ARG A 371 -5.55 -3.38 22.50
C ARG A 371 -6.37 -3.75 21.26
N ILE A 372 -6.86 -4.98 21.19
CA ILE A 372 -7.73 -5.46 20.10
C ILE A 372 -9.02 -4.63 20.05
N GLN A 373 -9.72 -4.52 21.18
CA GLN A 373 -10.95 -3.74 21.23
C GLN A 373 -10.72 -2.25 20.96
N GLN A 374 -9.57 -1.68 21.35
CA GLN A 374 -9.18 -0.32 20.97
C GLN A 374 -9.14 -0.18 19.43
N VAL A 375 -8.39 -1.05 18.75
CA VAL A 375 -8.22 -1.01 17.29
C VAL A 375 -9.54 -1.23 16.57
N MET A 376 -10.33 -2.24 16.97
CA MET A 376 -11.63 -2.53 16.35
C MET A 376 -12.62 -1.37 16.50
N ARG A 377 -12.66 -0.70 17.67
CA ARG A 377 -13.52 0.48 17.87
C ARG A 377 -13.05 1.64 16.99
N ALA A 378 -11.75 1.90 16.94
CA ALA A 378 -11.20 2.97 16.11
C ALA A 378 -11.53 2.77 14.63
N GLN A 379 -11.33 1.56 14.11
CA GLN A 379 -11.65 1.19 12.72
C GLN A 379 -13.15 1.32 12.42
N ARG A 380 -14.01 0.74 13.28
CA ARG A 380 -15.47 0.88 13.19
C ARG A 380 -15.87 2.35 13.12
N ASP A 381 -15.37 3.16 14.05
CA ASP A 381 -15.78 4.55 14.23
C ASP A 381 -15.26 5.43 13.09
N ALA A 382 -14.08 5.12 12.54
CA ALA A 382 -13.54 5.83 11.39
C ALA A 382 -14.38 5.63 10.12
N TYR A 383 -14.78 4.39 9.80
CA TYR A 383 -15.67 4.14 8.66
C TYR A 383 -17.07 4.73 8.86
N ALA A 384 -17.63 4.62 10.09
CA ALA A 384 -18.92 5.25 10.41
C ALA A 384 -18.86 6.77 10.31
N ASN A 385 -17.81 7.40 10.86
CA ASN A 385 -17.65 8.84 10.84
C ASN A 385 -17.49 9.35 9.40
N LEU A 386 -16.64 8.70 8.60
CA LEU A 386 -16.47 9.02 7.19
C LEU A 386 -17.81 8.98 6.45
N ASN A 387 -18.59 7.91 6.59
CA ASN A 387 -19.90 7.83 5.95
C ASN A 387 -20.86 8.92 6.44
N ASN A 388 -21.06 9.00 7.76
CA ASN A 388 -22.13 9.80 8.35
C ASN A 388 -21.84 11.30 8.26
N GLN A 389 -20.59 11.73 8.47
CA GLN A 389 -20.22 13.13 8.38
C GLN A 389 -20.23 13.62 6.93
N VAL A 390 -19.80 12.79 5.97
CA VAL A 390 -19.91 13.13 4.55
C VAL A 390 -21.36 13.30 4.13
N LEU A 391 -22.25 12.36 4.50
CA LEU A 391 -23.67 12.49 4.19
C LEU A 391 -24.33 13.66 4.92
N ASN A 392 -23.89 13.98 6.13
CA ASN A 392 -24.37 15.16 6.84
C ASN A 392 -24.02 16.46 6.09
N LEU A 393 -22.80 16.59 5.58
CA LEU A 393 -22.34 17.72 4.76
C LEU A 393 -23.05 17.76 3.41
N ALA A 394 -23.22 16.60 2.75
CA ALA A 394 -23.94 16.51 1.48
C ALA A 394 -25.40 16.98 1.62
N ASN A 395 -26.08 16.61 2.71
CA ASN A 395 -27.43 17.09 3.01
C ASN A 395 -27.51 18.60 3.32
N GLN A 396 -26.37 19.26 3.55
CA GLN A 396 -26.26 20.73 3.69
C GLN A 396 -25.90 21.41 2.36
N GLY A 397 -25.76 20.66 1.27
CA GLY A 397 -25.45 21.17 -0.06
C GLY A 397 -23.98 21.10 -0.46
N VAL A 398 -23.11 20.52 0.38
CA VAL A 398 -21.69 20.30 0.01
C VAL A 398 -21.62 19.25 -1.10
N THR A 399 -20.97 19.60 -2.20
CA THR A 399 -20.94 18.76 -3.41
C THR A 399 -19.76 17.79 -3.46
N ILE A 400 -19.76 16.85 -4.41
CA ILE A 400 -18.63 15.93 -4.67
C ILE A 400 -17.30 16.66 -4.95
N ASN A 401 -17.39 17.89 -5.47
CA ASN A 401 -16.24 18.72 -5.81
C ASN A 401 -15.76 19.60 -4.65
N GLU A 402 -16.48 19.63 -3.53
CA GLU A 402 -16.15 20.41 -2.33
C GLU A 402 -15.81 19.51 -1.13
N ILE A 403 -16.45 18.34 -1.02
CA ILE A 403 -16.46 17.50 0.19
C ILE A 403 -15.08 17.17 0.76
N HIS A 404 -14.09 16.96 -0.08
CA HIS A 404 -12.72 16.63 0.32
C HIS A 404 -11.98 17.81 0.98
N ASN A 405 -12.49 19.04 0.82
CA ASN A 405 -11.97 20.23 1.50
C ASN A 405 -12.72 20.50 2.81
N GLU A 406 -14.00 20.12 2.90
CA GLU A 406 -14.89 20.34 4.03
C GLU A 406 -14.82 19.25 5.09
N TYR A 407 -14.81 17.97 4.69
CA TYR A 407 -14.69 16.85 5.61
C TYR A 407 -13.31 16.86 6.28
N LYS A 408 -13.32 16.68 7.61
CA LYS A 408 -12.11 16.52 8.43
C LYS A 408 -12.29 15.31 9.32
N VAL A 409 -11.27 14.44 9.34
CA VAL A 409 -11.20 13.34 10.29
C VAL A 409 -11.14 13.92 11.71
N PRO A 410 -11.94 13.44 12.67
CA PRO A 410 -11.85 13.90 14.07
C PRO A 410 -10.47 13.69 14.68
N GLU A 411 -10.02 14.63 15.53
CA GLU A 411 -8.70 14.57 16.21
C GLU A 411 -8.48 13.25 16.96
N SER A 412 -9.51 12.73 17.63
CA SER A 412 -9.45 11.45 18.36
C SER A 412 -9.12 10.24 17.47
N LEU A 413 -9.44 10.30 16.18
CA LEU A 413 -9.07 9.27 15.20
C LEU A 413 -7.72 9.60 14.57
N GLN A 414 -7.43 10.88 14.30
CA GLN A 414 -6.12 11.29 13.79
C GLN A 414 -4.95 10.90 14.71
N GLN A 415 -5.20 10.86 16.02
CA GLN A 415 -4.22 10.45 17.05
C GLN A 415 -4.10 8.92 17.22
N GLN A 416 -4.58 8.12 16.26
CA GLN A 416 -4.48 6.67 16.29
C GLN A 416 -3.87 6.12 14.99
N TRP A 417 -2.70 5.48 15.12
CA TRP A 417 -1.95 4.93 13.99
C TRP A 417 -2.76 3.95 13.13
N SER A 418 -3.58 3.11 13.76
CA SER A 418 -4.38 2.08 13.08
C SER A 418 -5.45 2.64 12.12
N VAL A 419 -5.75 3.94 12.17
CA VAL A 419 -6.76 4.58 11.31
C VAL A 419 -6.21 5.81 10.56
N ARG A 420 -4.89 5.91 10.43
CA ARG A 420 -4.27 6.88 9.51
C ARG A 420 -4.57 6.54 8.06
N GLN A 421 -4.42 7.53 7.20
CA GLN A 421 -4.90 7.52 5.83
C GLN A 421 -3.79 7.07 4.86
N TYR A 422 -3.16 5.92 5.13
CA TYR A 422 -2.03 5.44 4.34
C TYR A 422 -2.46 4.82 3.01
N HIS A 423 -3.48 3.96 3.02
CA HIS A 423 -3.94 3.27 1.81
C HIS A 423 -5.07 4.03 1.13
N GLY A 424 -6.19 4.19 1.84
CA GLY A 424 -7.24 5.16 1.51
C GLY A 424 -6.85 6.56 1.96
N SER A 425 -7.66 7.55 1.60
CA SER A 425 -7.51 8.89 2.17
C SER A 425 -8.83 9.62 2.33
N GLU A 426 -8.89 10.54 3.28
CA GLU A 426 -10.02 11.41 3.51
C GLU A 426 -10.39 12.21 2.26
N PHE A 427 -9.43 12.50 1.38
CA PHE A 427 -9.69 13.21 0.14
C PHE A 427 -10.53 12.38 -0.83
N HIS A 428 -10.07 11.19 -1.21
CA HIS A 428 -10.79 10.40 -2.22
C HIS A 428 -11.90 9.54 -1.62
N ASN A 429 -11.78 9.07 -0.37
CA ASN A 429 -12.82 8.29 0.27
C ASN A 429 -14.07 9.14 0.58
N SER A 430 -13.92 10.42 0.94
CA SER A 430 -15.09 11.28 1.16
C SER A 430 -15.87 11.53 -0.13
N ARG A 431 -15.16 11.77 -1.24
CA ARG A 431 -15.75 11.87 -2.58
C ARG A 431 -16.40 10.55 -3.00
N ALA A 432 -15.79 9.42 -2.66
CA ALA A 432 -16.32 8.10 -2.95
C ALA A 432 -17.65 7.86 -2.24
N VAL A 433 -17.74 8.14 -0.93
CA VAL A 433 -19.01 8.07 -0.20
C VAL A 433 -20.08 8.89 -0.91
N LEU A 434 -19.79 10.15 -1.25
CA LEU A 434 -20.76 11.00 -1.95
C LEU A 434 -21.14 10.42 -3.33
N ASN A 435 -20.17 9.93 -4.10
CA ASN A 435 -20.40 9.28 -5.40
C ASN A 435 -21.29 8.02 -5.29
N ARG A 436 -21.17 7.24 -4.20
CA ARG A 436 -22.01 6.06 -3.97
C ARG A 436 -23.49 6.43 -3.84
N TYR A 437 -23.79 7.51 -3.12
CA TYR A 437 -25.17 7.89 -2.80
C TYR A 437 -25.80 8.85 -3.83
N LEU A 438 -25.01 9.74 -4.42
CA LEU A 438 -25.50 10.84 -5.26
C LEU A 438 -24.91 10.83 -6.69
N GLY A 439 -23.98 9.93 -6.98
CA GLY A 439 -23.31 9.85 -8.27
C GLY A 439 -22.25 10.93 -8.49
N TYR A 440 -21.78 11.04 -9.73
CA TYR A 440 -20.65 11.90 -10.11
C TYR A 440 -21.02 13.38 -10.28
N TRP A 441 -22.31 13.69 -10.44
CA TRP A 441 -22.78 15.03 -10.78
C TRP A 441 -23.01 15.86 -9.51
N ASP A 442 -22.53 17.09 -9.50
CA ASP A 442 -22.57 17.99 -8.34
C ASP A 442 -23.89 18.78 -8.20
N GLY A 443 -24.85 18.58 -9.10
CA GLY A 443 -26.14 19.28 -9.09
C GLY A 443 -26.14 20.63 -9.82
N ASN A 444 -25.00 21.12 -10.31
CA ASN A 444 -24.91 22.34 -11.11
C ASN A 444 -25.08 22.02 -12.61
N PRO A 445 -26.04 22.64 -13.33
CA PRO A 445 -26.18 22.40 -14.78
C PRO A 445 -24.91 22.72 -15.60
N ALA A 446 -24.03 23.59 -15.12
CA ALA A 446 -22.77 23.93 -15.78
C ALA A 446 -21.78 22.75 -15.89
N THR A 447 -21.96 21.71 -15.06
CA THR A 447 -21.08 20.53 -14.96
C THR A 447 -21.78 19.24 -15.40
N LEU A 448 -23.04 19.31 -15.85
CA LEU A 448 -23.83 18.12 -16.23
C LEU A 448 -23.29 17.44 -17.49
N ALA A 449 -22.88 18.25 -18.48
CA ALA A 449 -22.33 17.77 -19.75
C ALA A 449 -21.20 18.72 -20.21
N PRO A 450 -20.05 18.74 -19.52
CA PRO A 450 -18.96 19.64 -19.83
C PRO A 450 -18.26 19.26 -21.14
N LEU A 451 -17.62 20.23 -21.78
CA LEU A 451 -16.68 19.96 -22.88
C LEU A 451 -15.53 19.08 -22.38
N SER A 452 -14.93 18.30 -23.30
CA SER A 452 -13.68 17.59 -23.01
C SER A 452 -12.59 18.59 -22.56
N PRO A 453 -11.66 18.20 -21.68
CA PRO A 453 -10.58 19.09 -21.26
C PRO A 453 -9.76 19.65 -22.43
N THR A 454 -9.48 18.85 -23.47
CA THR A 454 -8.77 19.27 -24.69
C THR A 454 -9.51 20.35 -25.48
N ASP A 455 -10.85 20.31 -25.47
CA ASP A 455 -11.68 21.21 -26.28
C ASP A 455 -11.84 22.58 -25.60
N SER A 456 -11.92 22.58 -24.26
CA SER A 456 -12.11 23.82 -23.47
C SER A 456 -10.81 24.51 -23.08
N ALA A 457 -9.70 23.77 -22.93
CA ALA A 457 -8.43 24.30 -22.47
C ALA A 457 -7.88 25.51 -23.27
N PRO A 458 -7.94 25.53 -24.62
CA PRO A 458 -7.43 26.68 -25.40
C PRO A 458 -8.11 28.00 -25.06
N LEU A 459 -9.42 28.00 -24.78
CA LEU A 459 -10.16 29.20 -24.36
C LEU A 459 -9.63 29.75 -23.03
N TYR A 460 -9.37 28.88 -22.05
CA TYR A 460 -8.80 29.30 -20.78
C TYR A 460 -7.40 29.90 -20.96
N VAL A 461 -6.57 29.32 -21.83
CA VAL A 461 -5.23 29.85 -22.13
C VAL A 461 -5.33 31.24 -22.77
N GLU A 462 -6.23 31.44 -23.73
CA GLU A 462 -6.50 32.75 -24.33
C GLU A 462 -6.93 33.78 -23.28
N MET A 463 -7.94 33.43 -22.46
CA MET A 463 -8.48 34.32 -21.42
C MET A 463 -7.45 34.69 -20.34
N MET A 464 -6.50 33.81 -20.04
CA MET A 464 -5.44 34.03 -19.06
C MET A 464 -4.22 34.79 -19.63
N GLY A 465 -4.27 35.22 -20.90
CA GLY A 465 -3.19 36.00 -21.53
C GLY A 465 -2.07 35.16 -22.15
N GLY A 466 -2.34 33.89 -22.45
CA GLY A 466 -1.43 32.96 -23.13
C GLY A 466 -0.45 32.23 -22.20
N ALA A 467 0.30 31.29 -22.78
CA ALA A 467 1.20 30.39 -22.06
C ALA A 467 2.21 31.10 -21.14
N ALA A 468 2.81 32.21 -21.60
CA ALA A 468 3.82 32.95 -20.84
C ALA A 468 3.25 33.55 -19.54
N ALA A 469 2.02 34.09 -19.59
CA ALA A 469 1.36 34.65 -18.41
C ALA A 469 1.01 33.55 -17.40
N ILE A 470 0.50 32.41 -17.88
CA ILE A 470 0.22 31.24 -17.03
C ILE A 470 1.49 30.73 -16.37
N LEU A 471 2.58 30.54 -17.12
CA LEU A 471 3.85 30.06 -16.57
C LEU A 471 4.41 31.02 -15.51
N GLY A 472 4.35 32.33 -15.75
CA GLY A 472 4.75 33.34 -14.76
C GLY A 472 3.93 33.22 -13.48
N LYS A 473 2.60 33.18 -13.58
CA LYS A 473 1.73 33.06 -12.41
C LYS A 473 1.87 31.70 -11.70
N ALA A 474 2.03 30.63 -12.45
CA ALA A 474 2.23 29.30 -11.89
C ALA A 474 3.54 29.19 -11.12
N GLN A 475 4.61 29.85 -11.58
CA GLN A 475 5.87 29.93 -10.86
C GLN A 475 5.69 30.69 -9.53
N GLU A 476 4.99 31.83 -9.53
CA GLU A 476 4.66 32.55 -8.29
C GLU A 476 3.91 31.68 -7.29
N LEU A 477 2.90 30.92 -7.75
CA LEU A 477 2.12 30.01 -6.91
C LEU A 477 2.98 28.86 -6.37
N HIS A 478 3.83 28.27 -7.22
CA HIS A 478 4.78 27.24 -6.81
C HIS A 478 5.74 27.74 -5.71
N ASP A 479 6.33 28.92 -5.91
CA ASP A 479 7.29 29.51 -4.97
C ASP A 479 6.59 29.95 -3.67
N GLY A 480 5.31 30.33 -3.76
CA GLY A 480 4.44 30.62 -2.63
C GLY A 480 3.94 29.39 -1.86
N GLY A 481 4.13 28.17 -2.37
CA GLY A 481 3.63 26.94 -1.75
C GLY A 481 2.17 26.59 -2.10
N ASP A 482 1.53 27.35 -2.99
CA ASP A 482 0.14 27.19 -3.43
C ASP A 482 0.00 26.12 -4.52
N TYR A 483 0.52 24.92 -4.25
CA TYR A 483 0.68 23.86 -5.25
C TYR A 483 -0.64 23.44 -5.92
N ARG A 484 -1.72 23.28 -5.13
CA ARG A 484 -3.04 22.90 -5.68
C ARG A 484 -3.59 23.97 -6.65
N MET A 485 -3.32 25.24 -6.38
CA MET A 485 -3.73 26.34 -7.27
C MET A 485 -2.88 26.37 -8.54
N ALA A 486 -1.57 26.09 -8.43
CA ALA A 486 -0.70 25.97 -9.60
C ALA A 486 -1.16 24.84 -10.53
N VAL A 487 -1.61 23.69 -9.99
CA VAL A 487 -2.17 22.58 -10.77
C VAL A 487 -3.34 23.04 -11.64
N GLU A 488 -4.28 23.82 -11.09
CA GLU A 488 -5.49 24.26 -11.80
C GLU A 488 -5.15 24.96 -13.13
N ILE A 489 -4.22 25.91 -13.10
CA ILE A 489 -3.86 26.69 -14.30
C ILE A 489 -2.88 25.96 -15.22
N LEU A 490 -1.93 25.20 -14.66
CA LEU A 490 -0.95 24.45 -15.45
C LEU A 490 -1.60 23.29 -16.20
N ASN A 491 -2.58 22.61 -15.58
CA ASN A 491 -3.28 21.51 -16.23
C ASN A 491 -4.03 22.00 -17.48
N LYS A 492 -4.68 23.17 -17.43
CA LYS A 492 -5.30 23.78 -18.62
C LYS A 492 -4.25 24.03 -19.70
N LEU A 493 -3.10 24.60 -19.35
CA LEU A 493 -2.03 24.85 -20.32
C LEU A 493 -1.51 23.55 -20.95
N VAL A 494 -1.29 22.49 -20.18
CA VAL A 494 -0.82 21.20 -20.71
C VAL A 494 -1.85 20.55 -21.63
N TYR A 495 -3.15 20.65 -21.33
CA TYR A 495 -4.20 20.17 -22.24
C TYR A 495 -4.28 20.98 -23.54
N ALA A 496 -4.10 22.31 -23.49
CA ALA A 496 -4.12 23.16 -24.67
C ALA A 496 -2.84 23.02 -25.52
N GLU A 497 -1.69 22.88 -24.88
CA GLU A 497 -0.36 22.83 -25.50
C GLU A 497 0.41 21.58 -25.03
N PRO A 498 0.01 20.37 -25.45
CA PRO A 498 0.61 19.12 -24.97
C PRO A 498 2.09 18.93 -25.35
N GLN A 499 2.65 19.79 -26.21
CA GLN A 499 4.09 19.79 -26.55
C GLN A 499 4.89 20.87 -25.79
N ASN A 500 4.25 21.66 -24.93
CA ASN A 500 4.90 22.70 -24.14
C ASN A 500 5.70 22.06 -22.99
N ALA A 501 6.99 21.87 -23.22
CA ALA A 501 7.90 21.25 -22.25
C ALA A 501 7.99 22.05 -20.94
N SER A 502 8.00 23.38 -21.00
CA SER A 502 8.07 24.24 -19.80
C SER A 502 6.83 24.09 -18.91
N ALA A 503 5.63 24.00 -19.50
CA ALA A 503 4.40 23.76 -18.77
C ALA A 503 4.39 22.37 -18.10
N LYS A 504 4.83 21.34 -18.82
CA LYS A 504 4.96 19.98 -18.29
C LYS A 504 5.99 19.89 -17.17
N ASP A 505 7.15 20.50 -17.34
CA ASP A 505 8.23 20.49 -16.34
C ASP A 505 7.78 21.20 -15.04
N LEU A 506 7.10 22.35 -15.14
CA LEU A 506 6.58 23.07 -13.97
C LEU A 506 5.40 22.34 -13.30
N LEU A 507 4.50 21.73 -14.07
CA LEU A 507 3.43 20.88 -13.51
C LEU A 507 4.02 19.66 -12.78
N ALA A 508 5.06 19.05 -13.35
CA ALA A 508 5.76 17.94 -12.70
C ALA A 508 6.42 18.38 -11.38
N ALA A 509 7.02 19.57 -11.32
CA ALA A 509 7.58 20.12 -10.08
C ALA A 509 6.50 20.32 -8.99
N VAL A 510 5.33 20.85 -9.39
CA VAL A 510 4.17 21.00 -8.48
C VAL A 510 3.66 19.64 -8.00
N PHE A 511 3.55 18.65 -8.89
CA PHE A 511 3.17 17.29 -8.52
C PHE A 511 4.18 16.63 -7.57
N GLU A 512 5.47 16.88 -7.72
CA GLU A 512 6.48 16.39 -6.76
C GLU A 512 6.23 16.91 -5.35
N GLN A 513 5.99 18.21 -5.19
CA GLN A 513 5.69 18.79 -3.87
C GLN A 513 4.42 18.18 -3.28
N LEU A 514 3.36 18.03 -4.07
CA LEU A 514 2.13 17.35 -3.62
C LEU A 514 2.39 15.89 -3.23
N GLY A 515 3.16 15.15 -4.02
CA GLY A 515 3.52 13.77 -3.73
C GLY A 515 4.37 13.61 -2.47
N TYR A 516 5.21 14.60 -2.14
CA TYR A 516 5.97 14.63 -0.90
C TYR A 516 5.08 14.90 0.31
N GLN A 517 4.02 15.72 0.16
CA GLN A 517 3.15 16.15 1.25
C GLN A 517 2.04 15.16 1.61
N TYR A 518 1.57 14.31 0.69
CA TYR A 518 0.43 13.42 1.01
C TYR A 518 0.84 12.21 1.85
N GLU A 519 0.04 11.93 2.89
CA GLU A 519 0.16 10.74 3.75
C GLU A 519 -0.17 9.44 3.00
N SER A 520 -1.17 9.47 2.11
CA SER A 520 -1.59 8.29 1.36
C SER A 520 -0.51 7.89 0.36
N ALA A 521 -0.04 6.64 0.47
CA ALA A 521 0.90 6.04 -0.47
C ALA A 521 0.35 6.07 -1.90
N SER A 522 -0.94 5.80 -2.07
CA SER A 522 -1.63 5.86 -3.36
C SER A 522 -1.58 7.26 -3.98
N MET A 523 -1.86 8.30 -3.19
CA MET A 523 -1.82 9.68 -3.68
C MET A 523 -0.38 10.10 -4.01
N ARG A 524 0.57 9.82 -3.11
CA ARG A 524 2.00 10.04 -3.36
C ARG A 524 2.42 9.45 -4.71
N ASN A 525 2.18 8.16 -4.90
CA ASN A 525 2.62 7.43 -6.08
C ASN A 525 1.98 7.98 -7.35
N VAL A 526 0.68 8.33 -7.32
CA VAL A 526 0.00 8.93 -8.48
C VAL A 526 0.63 10.25 -8.89
N PHE A 527 0.89 11.16 -7.94
CA PHE A 527 1.51 12.45 -8.25
C PHE A 527 2.94 12.29 -8.76
N LEU A 528 3.76 11.46 -8.11
CA LEU A 528 5.16 11.26 -8.50
C LEU A 528 5.29 10.52 -9.84
N ALA A 529 4.46 9.51 -10.11
CA ALA A 529 4.44 8.83 -11.40
C ALA A 529 3.95 9.76 -12.51
N ALA A 530 2.93 10.58 -12.26
CA ALA A 530 2.48 11.58 -13.24
C ALA A 530 3.56 12.64 -13.53
N ALA A 531 4.32 13.07 -12.52
CA ALA A 531 5.46 13.96 -12.70
C ALA A 531 6.54 13.35 -13.61
N GLN A 532 6.82 12.06 -13.46
CA GLN A 532 7.74 11.34 -14.35
C GLN A 532 7.22 11.24 -15.78
N GLU A 533 5.93 10.94 -15.97
CA GLU A 533 5.34 10.86 -17.30
C GLU A 533 5.29 12.22 -18.02
N LEU A 534 5.05 13.32 -17.28
CA LEU A 534 5.11 14.67 -17.84
C LEU A 534 6.50 15.00 -18.40
N ARG A 535 7.57 14.57 -17.72
CA ARG A 535 8.95 14.87 -18.11
C ARG A 535 9.52 13.95 -19.18
N ASN A 536 9.15 12.68 -19.13
CA ASN A 536 9.79 11.62 -19.92
C ASN A 536 8.86 10.99 -20.97
N GLY A 537 7.58 11.35 -20.97
CA GLY A 537 6.54 10.64 -21.72
C GLY A 537 6.04 9.39 -21.00
N THR A 538 5.00 8.77 -21.56
CA THR A 538 4.42 7.55 -20.98
C THR A 538 5.37 6.37 -21.16
N GLY A 539 5.78 5.75 -20.06
CA GLY A 539 6.49 4.47 -20.09
C GLY A 539 5.58 3.33 -20.56
N SER A 540 6.19 2.22 -21.01
CA SER A 540 5.46 0.97 -21.23
C SER A 540 5.02 0.40 -19.89
N VAL A 541 3.75 0.04 -19.77
CA VAL A 541 3.21 -0.69 -18.60
C VAL A 541 3.06 -2.16 -19.00
N PRO A 542 3.45 -3.12 -18.14
CA PRO A 542 3.13 -4.53 -18.38
C PRO A 542 1.63 -4.74 -18.67
N GLY A 543 1.31 -5.78 -19.45
CA GLY A 543 -0.07 -6.10 -19.84
C GLY A 543 -1.03 -6.30 -18.65
N PRO A 544 -2.35 -6.30 -18.91
CA PRO A 544 -3.35 -6.39 -17.85
C PRO A 544 -3.23 -7.67 -17.02
N ARG A 545 -3.50 -7.56 -15.72
CA ARG A 545 -3.61 -8.72 -14.81
C ARG A 545 -4.97 -9.38 -15.06
N GLY A 546 -5.01 -10.67 -15.36
CA GLY A 546 -6.24 -11.37 -15.79
C GLY A 546 -6.18 -11.98 -17.20
N THR A 547 -5.02 -11.97 -17.86
CA THR A 547 -4.83 -12.71 -19.13
C THR A 547 -4.42 -14.18 -18.91
N SER A 548 -4.29 -14.65 -17.67
CA SER A 548 -3.98 -16.05 -17.42
C SER A 548 -5.18 -16.92 -17.85
N PRO A 549 -4.96 -18.09 -18.45
CA PRO A 549 -6.06 -18.98 -18.85
C PRO A 549 -6.96 -19.42 -17.70
N SER A 550 -6.50 -19.36 -16.45
CA SER A 550 -7.30 -19.67 -15.24
C SER A 550 -8.23 -18.52 -14.84
N LEU A 551 -7.86 -17.26 -15.06
CA LEU A 551 -8.70 -16.09 -14.80
C LEU A 551 -9.64 -15.72 -15.95
N ALA A 552 -9.40 -16.29 -17.14
CA ALA A 552 -10.20 -16.04 -18.34
C ALA A 552 -11.35 -17.04 -18.56
N ARG A 553 -11.66 -17.91 -17.58
CA ARG A 553 -12.67 -18.98 -17.70
C ARG A 553 -14.08 -18.50 -17.41
#